data_AF-A0A6P0W167-F1
#
_entry.id   AF-A0A6P0W167-F1
#
_cell.length_a   1.000
_cell.length_b   1.000
_cell.length_c   1.000
_cell.angle_alpha   90.00
_cell.angle_beta   90.00
_cell.angle_gamma   90.00
#
_symmetry.space_group_name_H-M   'P 1'
#
loop_
_entity.id
_entity.type
_entity.pdbx_description
1 polymer ?
#
loop_
_entity_poly.entity_id
_entity_poly.type
_entity_poly.pdbx_seq_one_letter_code
_entity_poly.pdbx_strand_id
1 'polypeptide(L)'
;MQRIMKSGIAIVMSMMLFLSGMLPWLPTAPAFANETTTKPNIIVIMGDDIGWFNISAYNLGMMGYETPNIDSIADDGILFTDFYGEQSCTAGRAAFITGQSPARTGLTKIGLPGAKEGLQLEDPTLAELLKPLGYKTAQFGKNHLGDLDMFLPTAHGFDEFFGNLYHLNAEEEPENEDYPELGKYPLFDLFRPRGVLHSYADNTKQCPAGAEDVTDEESLGQRVCDTGPLTQKRMETIDEEVLDRTLAYLDEVVQPDANGNTDPFFVWFNSTRNHIFTHLKDEVKGVTGQGVYADGLVEHDGHVGQLLNKLDELGIADNTIVIYTTDNGAEVFSWPDGATIPFRSEKNSTWEGGFRVPAMIKWPGHIPSGVVSHDIISHQDMLPTLMAAVGVDDIKEQLLTGYTAGDTTYNVHIDGYNFLPYLTSLGGPDSEVATPREEFFYLTDGGFPSALRFEDWKLVFSEMQGEGFDVWFDPYVNLRGPRIINLRRDPFEKATYESSYYDDWLIRRSFLIGPAIGYLGQFLETFKAYPPRQLPGSFGIDKMVSDLMEELEHPASNN
;
A
#
# COMPACT_ATOMS: atom_id res chain seq x y z
N MET A 1 38.48 19.50 -34.02
CA MET A 1 39.95 19.52 -34.25
C MET A 1 40.52 18.20 -33.75
N GLN A 2 41.23 17.46 -34.63
CA GLN A 2 42.38 16.54 -34.41
C GLN A 2 42.42 15.63 -33.16
N ARG A 3 42.88 14.37 -33.19
CA ARG A 3 43.35 13.43 -34.23
C ARG A 3 43.53 12.06 -33.53
N ILE A 4 43.25 11.01 -34.30
CA ILE A 4 43.63 9.59 -34.20
C ILE A 4 45.13 9.35 -33.91
N MET A 5 45.47 8.30 -33.14
CA MET A 5 46.61 7.36 -33.31
C MET A 5 46.42 6.18 -32.32
N LYS A 6 46.19 4.90 -32.68
CA LYS A 6 46.87 3.87 -33.51
C LYS A 6 47.87 2.95 -32.77
N SER A 7 47.61 1.64 -32.94
CA SER A 7 48.55 0.49 -32.93
C SER A 7 48.89 -0.10 -31.54
N GLY A 8 48.77 -1.40 -31.23
CA GLY A 8 48.76 -2.63 -32.02
C GLY A 8 50.08 -3.40 -31.82
N ILE A 9 50.04 -4.66 -31.37
CA ILE A 9 50.91 -5.80 -31.77
C ILE A 9 50.69 -7.00 -30.82
N ALA A 10 50.39 -8.14 -31.44
CA ALA A 10 50.31 -9.47 -30.86
C ALA A 10 51.71 -10.11 -30.76
N ILE A 11 51.92 -10.95 -29.74
CA ILE A 11 53.01 -11.93 -29.70
C ILE A 11 52.39 -13.31 -29.45
N VAL A 12 52.53 -14.17 -30.46
CA VAL A 12 52.32 -15.61 -30.41
C VAL A 12 53.68 -16.26 -30.20
N MET A 13 53.82 -17.14 -29.20
CA MET A 13 54.91 -18.11 -29.14
C MET A 13 54.36 -19.47 -28.68
N SER A 14 54.63 -20.49 -29.49
CA SER A 14 54.19 -21.87 -29.34
C SER A 14 55.19 -22.75 -28.57
N MET A 15 54.63 -23.84 -28.03
CA MET A 15 55.22 -25.17 -27.75
C MET A 15 56.10 -25.36 -26.51
N MET A 16 55.60 -26.17 -25.56
CA MET A 16 56.08 -27.55 -25.40
C MET A 16 55.15 -28.39 -24.51
N LEU A 17 54.86 -29.60 -24.98
CA LEU A 17 54.12 -30.67 -24.29
C LEU A 17 54.90 -31.17 -23.06
N PHE A 18 54.18 -31.39 -21.96
CA PHE A 18 54.45 -32.49 -21.02
C PHE A 18 53.10 -33.16 -20.67
N LEU A 19 52.89 -34.37 -21.19
CA LEU A 19 51.85 -35.29 -20.75
C LEU A 19 52.40 -36.10 -19.57
N SER A 20 51.78 -35.99 -18.40
CA SER A 20 51.83 -37.05 -17.39
C SER A 20 50.62 -36.97 -16.44
N GLY A 21 49.70 -37.91 -16.67
CA GLY A 21 48.78 -38.54 -15.70
C GLY A 21 48.18 -37.70 -14.57
N MET A 22 46.94 -37.23 -14.77
CA MET A 22 45.94 -37.13 -13.70
C MET A 22 44.58 -37.52 -14.28
N LEU A 23 43.85 -38.38 -13.57
CA LEU A 23 42.46 -38.76 -13.86
C LEU A 23 41.60 -37.50 -14.06
N PRO A 24 40.68 -37.44 -15.05
CA PRO A 24 39.68 -36.40 -15.06
C PRO A 24 38.70 -36.68 -13.91
N TRP A 25 38.81 -35.88 -12.85
CA TRP A 25 37.68 -35.66 -11.95
C TRP A 25 36.66 -34.89 -12.76
N LEU A 26 35.64 -35.58 -13.29
CA LEU A 26 34.47 -34.95 -13.88
C LEU A 26 33.79 -34.17 -12.74
N PRO A 27 33.73 -32.83 -12.79
CA PRO A 27 32.81 -32.13 -11.91
C PRO A 27 31.42 -32.62 -12.33
N THR A 28 30.72 -33.28 -11.41
CA THR A 28 29.28 -33.42 -11.50
C THR A 28 28.74 -32.01 -11.59
N ALA A 29 28.36 -31.58 -12.79
CA ALA A 29 27.55 -30.39 -12.95
C ALA A 29 26.35 -30.58 -11.99
N PRO A 30 26.02 -29.59 -11.14
CA PRO A 30 24.77 -29.65 -10.41
C PRO A 30 23.70 -29.88 -11.48
N ALA A 31 22.89 -30.92 -11.26
CA ALA A 31 21.67 -31.07 -12.02
C ALA A 31 20.89 -29.79 -11.77
N PHE A 32 20.86 -28.90 -12.75
CA PHE A 32 19.80 -27.90 -12.81
C PHE A 32 18.53 -28.74 -12.84
N ALA A 33 17.83 -28.78 -11.71
CA ALA A 33 16.47 -29.24 -11.67
C ALA A 33 15.75 -28.45 -12.77
N ASN A 34 14.97 -29.15 -13.58
CA ASN A 34 13.93 -28.49 -14.34
C ASN A 34 13.02 -27.83 -13.30
N GLU A 35 13.25 -26.55 -13.00
CA GLU A 35 12.24 -25.72 -12.35
C GLU A 35 11.08 -25.66 -13.33
N THR A 36 10.09 -26.53 -13.12
CA THR A 36 8.71 -26.11 -13.33
C THR A 36 8.57 -24.83 -12.53
N THR A 37 8.62 -23.68 -13.21
CA THR A 37 8.48 -22.35 -12.61
C THR A 37 7.09 -22.26 -11.98
N THR A 38 6.97 -22.68 -10.74
CA THR A 38 5.77 -22.52 -9.93
C THR A 38 5.60 -21.03 -9.69
N LYS A 39 4.41 -20.50 -9.97
CA LYS A 39 4.10 -19.10 -9.65
C LYS A 39 4.22 -18.91 -8.13
N PRO A 40 4.78 -17.79 -7.64
CA PRO A 40 4.90 -17.57 -6.21
C PRO A 40 3.53 -17.34 -5.57
N ASN A 41 3.37 -17.73 -4.31
CA ASN A 41 2.28 -17.20 -3.50
C ASN A 41 2.60 -15.76 -3.08
N ILE A 42 1.58 -14.98 -2.78
CA ILE A 42 1.75 -13.58 -2.36
C ILE A 42 0.95 -13.37 -1.07
N ILE A 43 1.63 -12.90 -0.02
CA ILE A 43 1.00 -12.39 1.19
C ILE A 43 1.45 -10.95 1.42
N VAL A 44 0.47 -10.06 1.52
CA VAL A 44 0.67 -8.68 1.90
C VAL A 44 0.06 -8.48 3.27
N ILE A 45 0.87 -8.03 4.21
CA ILE A 45 0.49 -7.64 5.56
C ILE A 45 0.52 -6.11 5.60
N MET A 46 -0.65 -5.50 5.75
CA MET A 46 -0.80 -4.05 5.82
C MET A 46 -1.31 -3.65 7.20
N GLY A 47 -0.49 -2.93 7.94
CA GLY A 47 -0.87 -2.22 9.16
C GLY A 47 -1.73 -0.99 8.88
N ASP A 48 -2.15 -0.33 9.95
CA ASP A 48 -3.02 0.85 9.93
C ASP A 48 -2.44 1.92 10.87
N ASP A 49 -2.11 3.10 10.33
CA ASP A 49 -1.48 4.21 11.07
C ASP A 49 -0.13 3.89 11.76
N ILE A 50 0.63 2.91 11.26
CA ILE A 50 1.92 2.52 11.85
C ILE A 50 3.07 3.34 11.26
N GLY A 51 3.60 4.28 12.03
CA GLY A 51 4.69 5.14 11.56
C GLY A 51 6.02 4.42 11.33
N TRP A 52 6.84 5.01 10.46
CA TRP A 52 8.17 4.48 10.10
C TRP A 52 9.05 4.17 11.31
N PHE A 53 9.00 5.01 12.34
CA PHE A 53 9.84 4.86 13.52
C PHE A 53 9.25 3.95 14.61
N ASN A 54 8.08 3.35 14.38
CA ASN A 54 7.41 2.53 15.38
C ASN A 54 7.81 1.05 15.31
N ILE A 55 8.26 0.56 14.15
CA ILE A 55 8.84 -0.78 14.01
C ILE A 55 10.30 -0.80 14.46
N SER A 56 10.70 -1.79 15.27
CA SER A 56 12.03 -1.81 15.89
C SER A 56 13.19 -1.94 14.90
N ALA A 57 12.99 -2.51 13.72
CA ALA A 57 13.97 -2.50 12.64
C ALA A 57 14.46 -1.08 12.25
N TYR A 58 13.64 -0.04 12.47
CA TYR A 58 14.01 1.35 12.14
C TYR A 58 14.55 2.16 13.32
N ASN A 59 14.24 1.77 14.55
CA ASN A 59 14.56 2.55 15.75
C ASN A 59 15.51 1.85 16.74
N LEU A 60 15.80 0.57 16.52
CA LEU A 60 16.69 -0.27 17.34
C LEU A 60 16.30 -0.28 18.84
N GLY A 61 15.00 -0.39 19.12
CA GLY A 61 14.43 -0.46 20.46
C GLY A 61 14.24 0.89 21.16
N MET A 62 14.46 2.01 20.48
CA MET A 62 14.32 3.36 21.05
C MET A 62 12.92 3.63 21.60
N MET A 63 11.89 3.01 21.02
CA MET A 63 10.49 3.18 21.42
C MET A 63 10.13 2.44 22.72
N GLY A 64 11.04 1.61 23.27
CA GLY A 64 10.84 0.88 24.52
C GLY A 64 10.12 -0.46 24.38
N TYR A 65 9.91 -0.93 23.15
CA TYR A 65 9.40 -2.25 22.78
C TYR A 65 10.09 -2.73 21.49
N GLU A 66 9.89 -3.99 21.12
CA GLU A 66 10.44 -4.63 19.92
C GLU A 66 9.32 -5.32 19.13
N THR A 67 9.52 -5.46 17.82
CA THR A 67 8.65 -6.12 16.84
C THR A 67 9.42 -7.22 16.10
N PRO A 68 9.89 -8.27 16.81
CA PRO A 68 10.82 -9.24 16.25
C PRO A 68 10.27 -10.03 15.05
N ASN A 69 8.94 -10.23 14.96
CA ASN A 69 8.36 -10.96 13.83
C ASN A 69 8.34 -10.10 12.56
N ILE A 70 7.98 -8.82 12.68
CA ILE A 70 8.07 -7.86 11.58
C ILE A 70 9.53 -7.64 11.18
N ASP A 71 10.42 -7.48 12.16
CA ASP A 71 11.87 -7.32 11.93
C ASP A 71 12.45 -8.52 11.17
N SER A 72 11.95 -9.74 11.41
CA SER A 72 12.40 -10.94 10.68
C SER A 72 12.15 -10.87 9.17
N ILE A 73 11.14 -10.13 8.71
CA ILE A 73 10.87 -9.93 7.27
C ILE A 73 11.99 -9.07 6.65
N ALA A 74 12.50 -8.08 7.39
CA ALA A 74 13.67 -7.30 6.98
C ALA A 74 14.95 -8.14 7.02
N ASP A 75 15.19 -8.86 8.12
CA ASP A 75 16.39 -9.67 8.31
C ASP A 75 16.54 -10.75 7.24
N ASP A 76 15.43 -11.38 6.84
CA ASP A 76 15.41 -12.42 5.82
C ASP A 76 15.21 -11.89 4.40
N GLY A 77 15.03 -10.57 4.24
CA GLY A 77 14.73 -9.93 2.97
C GLY A 77 15.35 -8.55 2.84
N ILE A 78 14.54 -7.58 2.42
CA ILE A 78 14.94 -6.20 2.23
C ILE A 78 14.09 -5.24 3.06
N LEU A 79 14.73 -4.24 3.66
CA LEU A 79 14.12 -3.11 4.35
C LEU A 79 14.30 -1.82 3.54
N PHE A 80 13.25 -1.01 3.46
CA PHE A 80 13.27 0.26 2.73
C PHE A 80 13.28 1.45 3.69
N THR A 81 14.21 2.40 3.50
CA THR A 81 14.19 3.67 4.26
C THR A 81 13.34 4.75 3.60
N ASP A 82 13.01 4.57 2.32
CA ASP A 82 12.37 5.56 1.44
C ASP A 82 11.18 4.94 0.68
N PHE A 83 10.33 4.24 1.44
CA PHE A 83 9.07 3.71 0.94
C PHE A 83 7.92 4.69 1.23
N TYR A 84 7.12 4.97 0.20
CA TYR A 84 6.06 5.97 0.22
C TYR A 84 4.69 5.33 0.10
N GLY A 85 3.88 5.50 1.15
CA GLY A 85 2.45 5.31 1.08
C GLY A 85 1.76 6.55 0.55
N GLU A 86 0.55 6.80 1.05
CA GLU A 86 -0.20 8.01 0.73
C GLU A 86 -0.64 8.71 2.02
N GLN A 87 -1.31 9.85 1.89
CA GLN A 87 -1.66 10.69 3.03
C GLN A 87 -2.76 10.12 3.95
N SER A 88 -3.51 9.11 3.52
CA SER A 88 -4.63 8.52 4.29
C SER A 88 -4.85 7.06 3.94
N CYS A 89 -5.63 6.37 4.77
CA CYS A 89 -5.87 4.93 4.65
C CYS A 89 -6.48 4.57 3.29
N THR A 90 -7.53 5.29 2.87
CA THR A 90 -8.21 5.09 1.58
C THR A 90 -7.25 5.30 0.42
N ALA A 91 -6.43 6.36 0.48
CA ALA A 91 -5.46 6.67 -0.58
C ALA A 91 -4.36 5.61 -0.67
N GLY A 92 -3.79 5.20 0.46
CA GLY A 92 -2.68 4.22 0.50
C GLY A 92 -3.12 2.86 -0.01
N ARG A 93 -4.30 2.40 0.45
CA ARG A 93 -4.90 1.14 0.00
C ARG A 93 -5.23 1.17 -1.48
N ALA A 94 -5.80 2.27 -1.99
CA ALA A 94 -6.10 2.43 -3.40
C ALA A 94 -4.83 2.42 -4.26
N ALA A 95 -3.78 3.16 -3.84
CA ALA A 95 -2.50 3.19 -4.53
C ALA A 95 -1.84 1.81 -4.59
N PHE A 96 -1.84 1.08 -3.47
CA PHE A 96 -1.26 -0.26 -3.40
C PHE A 96 -1.95 -1.24 -4.33
N ILE A 97 -3.27 -1.34 -4.24
CA ILE A 97 -4.01 -2.40 -4.90
C ILE A 97 -4.21 -2.15 -6.40
N THR A 98 -4.17 -0.89 -6.85
CA THR A 98 -4.38 -0.52 -8.27
C THR A 98 -3.12 -0.08 -9.01
N GLY A 99 -2.03 0.20 -8.29
CA GLY A 99 -0.83 0.82 -8.87
C GLY A 99 -1.05 2.22 -9.47
N GLN A 100 -2.25 2.80 -9.31
CA GLN A 100 -2.61 4.13 -9.79
C GLN A 100 -2.38 5.16 -8.69
N SER A 101 -2.05 6.38 -9.10
CA SER A 101 -2.15 7.55 -8.24
C SER A 101 -3.60 7.68 -7.75
N PRO A 102 -3.84 7.90 -6.44
CA PRO A 102 -5.20 8.06 -5.91
C PRO A 102 -5.99 9.20 -6.56
N ALA A 103 -5.31 10.20 -7.15
CA ALA A 103 -5.97 11.23 -7.96
C ALA A 103 -6.67 10.68 -9.21
N ARG A 104 -6.31 9.50 -9.71
CA ARG A 104 -6.98 8.84 -10.84
C ARG A 104 -8.23 8.10 -10.40
N THR A 105 -8.15 7.35 -9.31
CA THR A 105 -9.31 6.60 -8.78
C THR A 105 -10.30 7.53 -8.07
N GLY A 106 -9.86 8.73 -7.65
CA GLY A 106 -10.63 9.68 -6.84
C GLY A 106 -10.61 9.36 -5.34
N LEU A 107 -9.99 8.26 -4.94
CA LEU A 107 -9.92 7.75 -3.57
C LEU A 107 -8.80 8.42 -2.76
N THR A 108 -8.84 9.74 -2.61
CA THR A 108 -7.81 10.52 -1.88
C THR A 108 -8.25 10.92 -0.48
N LYS A 109 -9.54 11.19 -0.31
CA LYS A 109 -10.17 11.48 0.98
C LYS A 109 -10.67 10.20 1.62
N ILE A 110 -10.68 10.15 2.94
CA ILE A 110 -11.26 9.03 3.69
C ILE A 110 -12.75 8.90 3.33
N GLY A 111 -13.19 7.66 3.09
CA GLY A 111 -14.58 7.37 2.78
C GLY A 111 -15.48 7.54 4.01
N LEU A 112 -16.76 7.83 3.78
CA LEU A 112 -17.79 7.80 4.83
C LEU A 112 -18.73 6.61 4.59
N PRO A 113 -19.34 6.03 5.63
CA PRO A 113 -20.44 5.08 5.46
C PRO A 113 -21.54 5.66 4.57
N GLY A 114 -22.15 4.87 3.67
CA GLY A 114 -23.17 5.34 2.73
C GLY A 114 -22.69 6.30 1.64
N ALA A 115 -21.38 6.63 1.57
CA ALA A 115 -20.83 7.44 0.50
C ALA A 115 -20.95 6.73 -0.87
N LYS A 116 -21.13 7.52 -1.92
CA LYS A 116 -21.22 6.99 -3.30
C LYS A 116 -19.85 6.80 -3.94
N GLU A 117 -18.85 7.44 -3.37
CA GLU A 117 -17.46 7.32 -3.77
C GLU A 117 -16.90 5.96 -3.30
N GLY A 118 -16.27 5.24 -4.23
CA GLY A 118 -15.66 3.94 -4.00
C GLY A 118 -14.84 3.51 -5.21
N LEU A 119 -14.11 2.41 -5.09
CA LEU A 119 -13.31 1.86 -6.18
C LEU A 119 -14.22 1.46 -7.34
N GLN A 120 -13.94 1.93 -8.57
CA GLN A 120 -14.81 1.63 -9.71
C GLN A 120 -14.37 0.35 -10.43
N LEU A 121 -15.31 -0.33 -11.09
CA LEU A 121 -15.05 -1.58 -11.82
C LEU A 121 -14.09 -1.41 -13.00
N GLU A 122 -13.91 -0.18 -13.50
CA GLU A 122 -12.97 0.12 -14.57
C GLU A 122 -11.53 0.33 -14.09
N ASP A 123 -11.27 0.31 -12.79
CA ASP A 123 -9.95 0.45 -12.17
C ASP A 123 -9.47 -0.92 -11.67
N PRO A 124 -8.61 -1.63 -12.43
CA PRO A 124 -8.25 -3.00 -12.11
C PRO A 124 -7.45 -3.08 -10.81
N THR A 125 -7.85 -3.98 -9.92
CA THR A 125 -7.04 -4.39 -8.78
C THR A 125 -6.00 -5.42 -9.18
N LEU A 126 -4.96 -5.56 -8.36
CA LEU A 126 -4.03 -6.68 -8.45
C LEU A 126 -4.77 -8.02 -8.41
N ALA A 127 -5.84 -8.15 -7.61
CA ALA A 127 -6.64 -9.38 -7.55
C ALA A 127 -7.33 -9.68 -8.90
N GLU A 128 -7.93 -8.67 -9.56
CA GLU A 128 -8.52 -8.83 -10.90
C GLU A 128 -7.50 -9.22 -11.96
N LEU A 129 -6.27 -8.73 -11.85
CA LEU A 129 -5.19 -9.06 -12.79
C LEU A 129 -4.58 -10.45 -12.53
N LEU A 130 -4.52 -10.89 -11.27
CA LEU A 130 -3.97 -12.20 -10.88
C LEU A 130 -4.96 -13.35 -11.09
N LYS A 131 -6.27 -13.13 -10.90
CA LYS A 131 -7.28 -14.19 -10.97
C LYS A 131 -7.29 -14.95 -12.31
N PRO A 132 -7.22 -14.30 -13.50
CA PRO A 132 -7.11 -14.99 -14.79
C PRO A 132 -5.82 -15.81 -14.96
N LEU A 133 -4.80 -15.53 -14.14
CA LEU A 133 -3.55 -16.28 -14.09
C LEU A 133 -3.61 -17.50 -13.16
N GLY A 134 -4.79 -17.81 -12.61
CA GLY A 134 -5.04 -18.99 -11.78
C GLY A 134 -4.88 -18.77 -10.28
N TYR A 135 -4.79 -17.51 -9.84
CA TYR A 135 -4.68 -17.20 -8.42
C TYR A 135 -6.01 -17.35 -7.68
N LYS A 136 -5.95 -17.94 -6.48
CA LYS A 136 -6.97 -17.75 -5.44
C LYS A 136 -6.72 -16.43 -4.73
N THR A 137 -7.75 -15.63 -4.52
CA THR A 137 -7.58 -14.27 -4.00
C THR A 137 -8.44 -14.05 -2.75
N ALA A 138 -7.86 -13.54 -1.67
CA ALA A 138 -8.63 -13.14 -0.49
C ALA A 138 -8.11 -11.86 0.16
N GLN A 139 -9.04 -11.09 0.73
CA GLN A 139 -8.74 -9.92 1.56
C GLN A 139 -9.34 -10.13 2.95
N PHE A 140 -8.55 -9.92 3.99
CA PHE A 140 -8.98 -10.12 5.37
C PHE A 140 -8.66 -8.88 6.20
N GLY A 141 -9.66 -8.30 6.85
CA GLY A 141 -9.57 -7.09 7.66
C GLY A 141 -10.03 -5.83 6.93
N LYS A 142 -9.49 -4.66 7.27
CA LYS A 142 -10.01 -3.37 6.81
C LYS A 142 -9.95 -3.21 5.27
N ASN A 143 -11.06 -2.80 4.65
CA ASN A 143 -11.12 -2.48 3.22
C ASN A 143 -10.86 -1.00 2.92
N HIS A 144 -11.82 -0.14 3.29
CA HIS A 144 -11.75 1.32 3.14
C HIS A 144 -11.62 1.84 1.69
N LEU A 145 -12.21 1.10 0.74
CA LEU A 145 -12.29 1.43 -0.69
C LEU A 145 -13.73 1.66 -1.19
N GLY A 146 -14.69 1.86 -0.28
CA GLY A 146 -16.10 2.15 -0.58
C GLY A 146 -17.07 1.37 0.31
N ASP A 147 -18.29 1.90 0.48
CA ASP A 147 -19.33 1.30 1.33
C ASP A 147 -20.16 0.22 0.64
N LEU A 148 -20.60 0.56 -0.57
CA LEU A 148 -21.66 -0.15 -1.29
C LEU A 148 -21.18 -1.51 -1.75
N ASP A 149 -22.11 -2.45 -1.97
CA ASP A 149 -21.73 -3.82 -2.34
C ASP A 149 -20.93 -3.90 -3.65
N MET A 150 -21.18 -2.97 -4.57
CA MET A 150 -20.41 -2.83 -5.80
C MET A 150 -18.94 -2.46 -5.59
N PHE A 151 -18.55 -2.00 -4.40
CA PHE A 151 -17.19 -1.63 -4.00
C PHE A 151 -16.52 -2.66 -3.09
N LEU A 152 -17.23 -3.72 -2.70
CA LEU A 152 -16.65 -4.78 -1.87
C LEU A 152 -15.51 -5.47 -2.61
N PRO A 153 -14.47 -5.97 -1.90
CA PRO A 153 -13.33 -6.61 -2.57
C PRO A 153 -13.74 -7.78 -3.49
N THR A 154 -14.82 -8.48 -3.17
CA THR A 154 -15.38 -9.56 -4.00
C THR A 154 -16.00 -9.09 -5.31
N ALA A 155 -16.29 -7.79 -5.47
CA ALA A 155 -16.61 -7.15 -6.75
C ALA A 155 -15.36 -6.94 -7.61
N HIS A 156 -14.20 -6.79 -6.94
CA HIS A 156 -12.93 -6.35 -7.49
C HIS A 156 -11.88 -7.46 -7.43
N GLY A 157 -12.26 -8.65 -7.88
CA GLY A 157 -11.33 -9.75 -8.15
C GLY A 157 -11.00 -10.66 -6.97
N PHE A 158 -11.34 -10.31 -5.73
CA PHE A 158 -11.16 -11.21 -4.59
C PHE A 158 -12.21 -12.34 -4.63
N ASP A 159 -11.80 -13.59 -4.35
CA ASP A 159 -12.74 -14.71 -4.18
C ASP A 159 -13.49 -14.61 -2.86
N GLU A 160 -12.84 -14.05 -1.85
CA GLU A 160 -13.37 -13.92 -0.49
C GLU A 160 -12.90 -12.65 0.20
N PHE A 161 -13.80 -12.05 0.97
CA PHE A 161 -13.52 -10.95 1.87
C PHE A 161 -14.12 -11.20 3.24
N PHE A 162 -13.36 -10.96 4.31
CA PHE A 162 -13.90 -10.90 5.67
C PHE A 162 -13.26 -9.75 6.45
N GLY A 163 -14.06 -8.76 6.84
CA GLY A 163 -13.56 -7.60 7.57
C GLY A 163 -14.54 -6.42 7.60
N ASN A 164 -14.08 -5.33 8.19
CA ASN A 164 -14.78 -4.04 8.28
C ASN A 164 -14.46 -3.13 7.08
N LEU A 165 -15.33 -2.16 6.83
CA LEU A 165 -15.20 -1.26 5.69
C LEU A 165 -14.52 0.05 6.05
N TYR A 166 -14.57 0.48 7.32
CA TYR A 166 -14.07 1.80 7.74
C TYR A 166 -13.06 1.74 8.87
N HIS A 167 -12.51 2.91 9.20
CA HIS A 167 -11.70 3.08 10.40
C HIS A 167 -12.51 2.82 11.69
N LEU A 168 -11.83 2.31 12.72
CA LEU A 168 -12.50 1.84 13.95
C LEU A 168 -13.37 2.91 14.60
N ASN A 169 -12.91 4.15 14.68
CA ASN A 169 -13.70 5.25 15.25
C ASN A 169 -15.02 5.54 14.50
N ALA A 170 -15.17 5.20 13.21
CA ALA A 170 -16.47 5.30 12.53
C ALA A 170 -17.39 4.14 12.92
N GLU A 171 -16.82 2.94 13.03
CA GLU A 171 -17.54 1.70 13.32
C GLU A 171 -18.18 1.71 14.72
N GLU A 172 -17.56 2.38 15.70
CA GLU A 172 -18.11 2.55 17.06
C GLU A 172 -19.05 3.76 17.26
N GLU A 173 -19.22 4.63 16.27
CA GLU A 173 -20.09 5.82 16.40
C GLU A 173 -21.50 5.48 16.92
N PRO A 174 -22.15 4.36 16.52
CA PRO A 174 -23.47 3.99 17.03
C PRO A 174 -23.54 3.72 18.54
N GLU A 175 -22.41 3.54 19.23
CA GLU A 175 -22.34 3.37 20.69
C GLU A 175 -22.16 4.71 21.45
N ASN A 176 -21.99 5.83 20.73
CA ASN A 176 -21.91 7.16 21.33
C ASN A 176 -23.28 7.58 21.92
N GLU A 177 -23.28 8.20 23.11
CA GLU A 177 -24.51 8.61 23.81
C GLU A 177 -25.34 9.67 23.05
N ASP A 178 -24.70 10.44 22.17
CA ASP A 178 -25.33 11.45 21.33
C ASP A 178 -25.75 10.88 19.95
N TYR A 179 -25.42 9.62 19.64
CA TYR A 179 -25.78 9.02 18.36
C TYR A 179 -27.30 8.79 18.28
N PRO A 180 -27.96 9.21 17.19
CA PRO A 180 -29.41 9.09 17.12
C PRO A 180 -29.92 7.64 17.13
N GLU A 181 -31.06 7.44 17.79
CA GLU A 181 -31.79 6.17 17.76
C GLU A 181 -32.09 5.73 16.31
N LEU A 182 -31.86 4.44 16.03
CA LEU A 182 -32.13 3.85 14.72
C LEU A 182 -33.57 4.11 14.26
N GLY A 183 -33.73 4.56 13.02
CA GLY A 183 -35.04 4.80 12.40
C GLY A 183 -35.64 6.17 12.75
N LYS A 184 -34.99 6.97 13.60
CA LYS A 184 -35.48 8.31 13.98
C LYS A 184 -35.20 9.36 12.90
N TYR A 185 -34.05 9.27 12.24
CA TYR A 185 -33.62 10.22 11.22
C TYR A 185 -33.02 9.47 10.01
N PRO A 186 -33.76 9.36 8.89
CA PRO A 186 -33.34 8.56 7.74
C PRO A 186 -31.96 8.92 7.17
N LEU A 187 -31.54 10.18 7.27
CA LEU A 187 -30.21 10.59 6.82
C LEU A 187 -29.10 10.01 7.72
N PHE A 188 -29.30 9.96 9.03
CA PHE A 188 -28.32 9.34 9.94
C PHE A 188 -28.31 7.81 9.78
N ASP A 189 -29.46 7.21 9.47
CA ASP A 189 -29.53 5.77 9.18
C ASP A 189 -28.76 5.42 7.89
N LEU A 190 -28.76 6.31 6.89
CA LEU A 190 -28.01 6.13 5.65
C LEU A 190 -26.48 6.17 5.86
N PHE A 191 -26.01 7.01 6.78
CA PHE A 191 -24.58 7.17 7.10
C PHE A 191 -24.16 6.32 8.32
N ARG A 192 -24.95 5.32 8.69
CA ARG A 192 -24.60 4.39 9.75
C ARG A 192 -23.57 3.38 9.23
N PRO A 193 -22.48 3.09 9.96
CA PRO A 193 -21.53 2.05 9.56
C PRO A 193 -22.23 0.69 9.44
N ARG A 194 -21.82 -0.07 8.43
CA ARG A 194 -22.22 -1.47 8.23
C ARG A 194 -21.50 -2.36 9.24
N GLY A 195 -21.99 -3.58 9.46
CA GLY A 195 -21.28 -4.54 10.30
C GLY A 195 -19.98 -5.05 9.70
N VAL A 196 -19.30 -5.97 10.40
CA VAL A 196 -18.20 -6.73 9.82
C VAL A 196 -18.78 -7.69 8.79
N LEU A 197 -18.36 -7.54 7.54
CA LEU A 197 -18.92 -8.29 6.42
C LEU A 197 -18.06 -9.50 6.11
N HIS A 198 -18.73 -10.59 5.71
CA HIS A 198 -18.13 -11.76 5.08
C HIS A 198 -18.76 -11.93 3.70
N SER A 199 -18.02 -11.65 2.64
CA SER A 199 -18.51 -11.79 1.27
C SER A 199 -17.71 -12.80 0.46
N TYR A 200 -18.39 -13.38 -0.54
CA TYR A 200 -17.80 -14.32 -1.50
C TYR A 200 -18.19 -13.91 -2.91
N ALA A 201 -17.25 -14.00 -3.85
CA ALA A 201 -17.55 -13.78 -5.27
C ALA A 201 -18.54 -14.82 -5.83
N ASP A 202 -18.59 -16.01 -5.23
CA ASP A 202 -19.52 -17.09 -5.57
C ASP A 202 -20.80 -17.02 -4.70
N ASN A 203 -21.93 -16.60 -5.29
CA ASN A 203 -23.21 -16.51 -4.58
C ASN A 203 -23.80 -17.85 -4.11
N THR A 204 -23.23 -18.99 -4.53
CA THR A 204 -23.66 -20.31 -4.05
C THR A 204 -23.13 -20.63 -2.64
N LYS A 205 -22.16 -19.85 -2.15
CA LYS A 205 -21.68 -19.92 -0.77
C LYS A 205 -22.78 -19.54 0.22
N GLN A 206 -22.76 -20.21 1.36
CA GLN A 206 -23.67 -19.95 2.46
C GLN A 206 -23.03 -18.97 3.44
N CYS A 207 -23.84 -18.10 4.03
CA CYS A 207 -23.36 -17.26 5.12
C CYS A 207 -22.90 -18.11 6.32
N PRO A 208 -21.84 -17.69 7.02
CA PRO A 208 -21.43 -18.29 8.27
C PRO A 208 -22.58 -18.35 9.28
N ALA A 209 -22.51 -19.30 10.21
CA ALA A 209 -23.54 -19.44 11.24
C ALA A 209 -23.69 -18.14 12.06
N GLY A 210 -24.91 -17.61 12.12
CA GLY A 210 -25.22 -16.39 12.86
C GLY A 210 -25.11 -15.09 12.05
N ALA A 211 -24.54 -15.13 10.85
CA ALA A 211 -24.52 -13.99 9.94
C ALA A 211 -25.86 -13.83 9.19
N GLU A 212 -26.26 -12.59 8.93
CA GLU A 212 -27.42 -12.24 8.13
C GLU A 212 -27.04 -12.17 6.65
N ASP A 213 -27.82 -12.81 5.79
CA ASP A 213 -27.67 -12.70 4.34
C ASP A 213 -28.28 -11.39 3.85
N VAL A 214 -27.43 -10.42 3.55
CA VAL A 214 -27.82 -9.07 3.11
C VAL A 214 -27.65 -8.88 1.60
N THR A 215 -27.47 -9.98 0.86
CA THR A 215 -27.29 -9.97 -0.59
C THR A 215 -28.52 -9.37 -1.30
N ASP A 216 -28.31 -8.43 -2.20
CA ASP A 216 -29.34 -7.79 -3.02
C ASP A 216 -28.96 -7.68 -4.51
N GLU A 217 -29.72 -6.89 -5.26
CA GLU A 217 -29.49 -6.67 -6.70
C GLU A 217 -28.22 -5.85 -6.98
N GLU A 218 -27.76 -5.05 -6.01
CA GLU A 218 -26.55 -4.23 -6.09
C GLU A 218 -25.29 -5.03 -5.72
N SER A 219 -25.42 -6.23 -5.15
CA SER A 219 -24.30 -7.12 -4.81
C SER A 219 -23.54 -7.74 -5.99
N LEU A 220 -23.87 -7.39 -7.23
CA LEU A 220 -23.17 -7.84 -8.45
C LEU A 220 -22.92 -9.35 -8.55
N GLY A 221 -23.85 -10.15 -8.03
CA GLY A 221 -23.76 -11.63 -8.07
C GLY A 221 -22.88 -12.25 -6.98
N GLN A 222 -22.44 -11.48 -5.99
CA GLN A 222 -21.73 -11.96 -4.81
C GLN A 222 -22.70 -12.52 -3.77
N ARG A 223 -22.16 -13.27 -2.80
CA ARG A 223 -22.81 -13.49 -1.50
C ARG A 223 -22.28 -12.43 -0.53
N VAL A 224 -23.15 -11.68 0.15
CA VAL A 224 -22.77 -10.71 1.19
C VAL A 224 -23.45 -11.08 2.50
N CYS A 225 -22.65 -11.29 3.54
CA CYS A 225 -23.13 -11.70 4.86
C CYS A 225 -22.69 -10.68 5.91
N ASP A 226 -23.64 -10.12 6.65
CA ASP A 226 -23.36 -9.25 7.79
C ASP A 226 -23.20 -10.10 9.06
N THR A 227 -22.01 -10.08 9.66
CA THR A 227 -21.71 -10.85 10.89
C THR A 227 -22.05 -10.07 12.17
N GLY A 228 -22.63 -8.87 12.03
CA GLY A 228 -22.98 -7.97 13.11
C GLY A 228 -22.00 -6.80 13.24
N PRO A 229 -22.38 -5.79 14.07
CA PRO A 229 -21.60 -4.57 14.23
C PRO A 229 -20.21 -4.82 14.79
N LEU A 230 -19.25 -3.98 14.40
CA LEU A 230 -17.95 -3.90 15.05
C LEU A 230 -18.05 -2.96 16.26
N THR A 231 -18.54 -3.50 17.38
CA THR A 231 -18.65 -2.73 18.63
C THR A 231 -17.29 -2.54 19.29
N GLN A 232 -17.15 -1.56 20.19
CA GLN A 232 -15.99 -1.37 21.05
C GLN A 232 -15.55 -2.67 21.71
N LYS A 233 -16.51 -3.50 22.13
CA LYS A 233 -16.22 -4.81 22.73
C LYS A 233 -15.62 -5.80 21.73
N ARG A 234 -16.12 -5.83 20.49
CA ARG A 234 -15.60 -6.71 19.43
C ARG A 234 -14.24 -6.22 18.91
N MET A 235 -13.98 -4.91 18.94
CA MET A 235 -12.68 -4.34 18.57
C MET A 235 -11.52 -4.83 19.45
N GLU A 236 -11.79 -5.33 20.67
CA GLU A 236 -10.77 -5.99 21.49
C GLU A 236 -10.12 -7.19 20.79
N THR A 237 -10.86 -7.90 19.93
CA THR A 237 -10.47 -9.19 19.34
C THR A 237 -10.66 -9.29 17.82
N ILE A 238 -11.10 -8.22 17.14
CA ILE A 238 -11.43 -8.28 15.70
C ILE A 238 -10.26 -8.75 14.84
N ASP A 239 -9.03 -8.32 15.14
CA ASP A 239 -7.84 -8.74 14.39
C ASP A 239 -7.53 -10.24 14.60
N GLU A 240 -7.98 -10.85 15.70
CA GLU A 240 -7.90 -12.30 15.91
C GLU A 240 -8.92 -13.04 15.04
N GLU A 241 -10.14 -12.52 14.89
CA GLU A 241 -11.14 -13.10 13.98
C GLU A 241 -10.61 -13.11 12.53
N VAL A 242 -10.02 -11.98 12.12
CA VAL A 242 -9.42 -11.81 10.79
C VAL A 242 -8.22 -12.74 10.61
N LEU A 243 -7.35 -12.85 11.62
CA LEU A 243 -6.21 -13.76 11.61
C LEU A 243 -6.66 -15.22 11.51
N ASP A 244 -7.59 -15.66 12.35
CA ASP A 244 -8.10 -17.03 12.37
C ASP A 244 -8.70 -17.41 11.01
N ARG A 245 -9.48 -16.52 10.39
CA ARG A 245 -10.01 -16.75 9.05
C ARG A 245 -8.89 -16.84 8.02
N THR A 246 -7.87 -16.00 8.11
CA THR A 246 -6.71 -15.99 7.21
C THR A 246 -5.94 -17.31 7.31
N LEU A 247 -5.64 -17.77 8.53
CA LEU A 247 -4.95 -19.05 8.76
C LEU A 247 -5.75 -20.24 8.22
N ALA A 248 -7.06 -20.24 8.43
CA ALA A 248 -7.96 -21.25 7.87
C ALA A 248 -8.02 -21.19 6.33
N TYR A 249 -7.99 -19.99 5.74
CA TYR A 249 -7.95 -19.83 4.29
C TYR A 249 -6.67 -20.40 3.71
N LEU A 250 -5.52 -20.13 4.35
CA LEU A 250 -4.23 -20.71 3.96
C LEU A 250 -4.27 -22.24 3.99
N ASP A 251 -4.90 -22.86 4.99
CA ASP A 251 -5.11 -24.31 5.02
C ASP A 251 -5.97 -24.82 3.85
N GLU A 252 -6.98 -24.04 3.44
CA GLU A 252 -7.91 -24.40 2.37
C GLU A 252 -7.27 -24.28 0.97
N VAL A 253 -6.58 -23.17 0.70
CA VAL A 253 -6.06 -22.88 -0.65
C VAL A 253 -4.83 -23.70 -1.03
N VAL A 254 -4.08 -24.17 -0.04
CA VAL A 254 -2.90 -25.00 -0.31
C VAL A 254 -3.24 -26.46 -0.62
N GLN A 255 -4.51 -26.85 -0.49
CA GLN A 255 -4.93 -28.22 -0.77
C GLN A 255 -4.70 -28.55 -2.25
N PRO A 256 -4.02 -29.68 -2.56
CA PRO A 256 -3.74 -30.04 -3.93
C PRO A 256 -5.02 -30.46 -4.67
N ASP A 257 -5.08 -30.15 -5.96
CA ASP A 257 -6.09 -30.63 -6.89
C ASP A 257 -5.98 -32.16 -7.11
N ALA A 258 -6.88 -32.71 -7.92
CA ALA A 258 -6.89 -34.14 -8.24
C ALA A 258 -5.59 -34.64 -8.92
N ASN A 259 -4.76 -33.74 -9.44
CA ASN A 259 -3.48 -34.01 -10.08
C ASN A 259 -2.28 -33.79 -9.16
N GLY A 260 -2.50 -33.34 -7.91
CA GLY A 260 -1.44 -33.05 -6.95
C GLY A 260 -0.85 -31.64 -7.05
N ASN A 261 -1.47 -30.73 -7.82
CA ASN A 261 -1.01 -29.34 -7.96
C ASN A 261 -1.77 -28.42 -7.00
N THR A 262 -1.08 -27.45 -6.43
CA THR A 262 -1.69 -26.40 -5.61
C THR A 262 -1.79 -25.11 -6.44
N ASP A 263 -2.96 -24.47 -6.41
CA ASP A 263 -3.15 -23.16 -7.05
C ASP A 263 -2.34 -22.09 -6.27
N PRO A 264 -1.67 -21.14 -6.96
CA PRO A 264 -1.05 -20.02 -6.26
C PRO A 264 -2.13 -19.13 -5.64
N PHE A 265 -1.79 -18.38 -4.60
CA PHE A 265 -2.74 -17.48 -3.95
C PHE A 265 -2.19 -16.08 -3.72
N PHE A 266 -3.09 -15.11 -3.59
CA PHE A 266 -2.84 -13.76 -3.13
C PHE A 266 -3.73 -13.46 -1.93
N VAL A 267 -3.12 -13.23 -0.78
CA VAL A 267 -3.81 -12.82 0.45
C VAL A 267 -3.38 -11.41 0.82
N TRP A 268 -4.35 -10.53 1.01
CA TRP A 268 -4.14 -9.18 1.53
C TRP A 268 -4.72 -9.08 2.95
N PHE A 269 -3.84 -9.20 3.94
CA PHE A 269 -4.17 -9.14 5.36
C PHE A 269 -4.00 -7.70 5.88
N ASN A 270 -5.12 -7.10 6.27
CA ASN A 270 -5.27 -5.69 6.59
C ASN A 270 -5.74 -5.54 8.04
N SER A 271 -4.83 -5.65 9.00
CA SER A 271 -5.17 -5.48 10.42
C SER A 271 -5.70 -4.07 10.72
N THR A 272 -6.47 -3.94 11.79
CA THR A 272 -7.04 -2.67 12.27
C THR A 272 -6.31 -2.10 13.49
N ARG A 273 -5.52 -2.92 14.19
CA ARG A 273 -4.77 -2.50 15.38
C ARG A 273 -3.86 -1.31 15.06
N ASN A 274 -3.74 -0.41 16.04
CA ASN A 274 -3.03 0.88 16.01
C ASN A 274 -3.76 2.06 15.35
N HIS A 275 -4.93 1.83 14.72
CA HIS A 275 -5.87 2.90 14.40
C HIS A 275 -6.74 3.24 15.61
N ILE A 276 -7.06 4.52 15.81
CA ILE A 276 -7.92 4.96 16.90
C ILE A 276 -9.40 4.56 16.73
N PHE A 277 -10.16 4.39 17.80
CA PHE A 277 -9.72 4.34 19.20
C PHE A 277 -9.27 2.92 19.55
N THR A 278 -8.11 2.76 20.18
CA THR A 278 -7.59 1.40 20.43
C THR A 278 -8.29 0.74 21.61
N HIS A 279 -9.07 -0.31 21.32
CA HIS A 279 -9.63 -1.19 22.34
C HIS A 279 -8.79 -2.45 22.45
N LEU A 280 -8.07 -2.60 23.57
CA LEU A 280 -7.25 -3.79 23.85
C LEU A 280 -8.03 -4.76 24.75
N LYS A 281 -7.82 -6.07 24.55
CA LYS A 281 -8.18 -7.08 25.54
C LYS A 281 -7.30 -6.97 26.80
N ASP A 282 -7.81 -7.46 27.92
CA ASP A 282 -7.14 -7.28 29.21
C ASP A 282 -5.76 -7.94 29.30
N GLU A 283 -5.50 -9.03 28.57
CA GLU A 283 -4.18 -9.68 28.59
C GLU A 283 -3.08 -8.87 27.87
N VAL A 284 -3.46 -7.94 26.99
CA VAL A 284 -2.52 -7.12 26.20
C VAL A 284 -2.23 -5.79 26.88
N LYS A 285 -3.13 -5.30 27.73
CA LYS A 285 -2.94 -4.04 28.45
C LYS A 285 -1.71 -4.11 29.37
N GLY A 286 -0.75 -3.21 29.12
CA GLY A 286 0.44 -3.00 29.93
C GLY A 286 1.56 -4.00 29.71
N VAL A 287 1.51 -4.87 28.69
CA VAL A 287 2.54 -5.89 28.43
C VAL A 287 3.90 -5.29 28.12
N THR A 288 3.94 -4.12 27.48
CA THR A 288 5.18 -3.39 27.18
C THR A 288 5.57 -2.42 28.30
N GLY A 289 4.60 -1.97 29.09
CA GLY A 289 4.76 -0.85 30.02
C GLY A 289 4.92 0.52 29.34
N GLN A 290 4.78 0.61 28.01
CA GLN A 290 4.96 1.84 27.23
C GLN A 290 3.65 2.49 26.75
N GLY A 291 2.50 1.88 27.05
CA GLY A 291 1.17 2.44 26.77
C GLY A 291 0.43 1.72 25.64
N VAL A 292 -0.79 2.19 25.39
CA VAL A 292 -1.79 1.51 24.54
C VAL A 292 -1.29 1.23 23.12
N TYR A 293 -0.64 2.20 22.48
CA TYR A 293 -0.10 2.01 21.13
C TYR A 293 0.96 0.90 21.08
N ALA A 294 1.90 0.90 22.04
CA ALA A 294 2.98 -0.08 22.11
C ALA A 294 2.45 -1.49 22.39
N ASP A 295 1.50 -1.60 23.32
CA ASP A 295 0.84 -2.86 23.64
C ASP A 295 0.09 -3.42 22.43
N GLY A 296 -0.64 -2.57 21.70
CA GLY A 296 -1.30 -2.94 20.45
C GLY A 296 -0.32 -3.35 19.36
N LEU A 297 0.80 -2.63 19.20
CA LEU A 297 1.79 -2.95 18.17
C LEU A 297 2.50 -4.27 18.42
N VAL A 298 2.78 -4.63 19.68
CA VAL A 298 3.35 -5.94 20.04
C VAL A 298 2.34 -7.07 19.82
N GLU A 299 1.04 -6.83 20.05
CA GLU A 299 0.00 -7.79 19.68
C GLU A 299 -0.04 -8.00 18.15
N HIS A 300 -0.03 -6.90 17.38
CA HIS A 300 0.03 -6.95 15.92
C HIS A 300 1.27 -7.70 15.41
N ASP A 301 2.45 -7.44 15.97
CA ASP A 301 3.67 -8.19 15.67
C ASP A 301 3.50 -9.70 15.97
N GLY A 302 2.81 -10.05 17.06
CA GLY A 302 2.44 -11.43 17.37
C GLY A 302 1.54 -12.07 16.31
N HIS A 303 0.58 -11.32 15.74
CA HIS A 303 -0.24 -11.79 14.62
C HIS A 303 0.59 -12.03 13.35
N VAL A 304 1.54 -11.14 13.06
CA VAL A 304 2.51 -11.32 11.96
C VAL A 304 3.32 -12.60 12.16
N GLY A 305 3.81 -12.85 13.37
CA GLY A 305 4.53 -14.08 13.71
C GLY A 305 3.71 -15.34 13.44
N GLN A 306 2.42 -15.33 13.76
CA GLN A 306 1.52 -16.47 13.48
C GLN A 306 1.33 -16.70 11.98
N LEU A 307 1.19 -15.65 11.17
CA LEU A 307 1.13 -15.77 9.72
C LEU A 307 2.42 -16.35 9.14
N LEU A 308 3.59 -15.85 9.56
CA LEU A 308 4.89 -16.34 9.09
C LEU A 308 5.10 -17.82 9.47
N ASN A 309 4.81 -18.18 10.72
CA ASN A 309 4.88 -19.56 11.19
C ASN A 309 3.95 -20.48 10.39
N LYS A 310 2.76 -20.00 9.99
CA LYS A 310 1.83 -20.78 9.18
C LYS A 310 2.42 -21.15 7.81
N LEU A 311 3.18 -20.24 7.19
CA LEU A 311 3.85 -20.52 5.92
C LEU A 311 4.93 -21.58 6.06
N ASP A 312 5.67 -21.56 7.17
CA ASP A 312 6.69 -22.56 7.49
C ASP A 312 6.04 -23.92 7.78
N GLU A 313 4.95 -23.95 8.57
CA GLU A 313 4.19 -25.17 8.89
C GLU A 313 3.62 -25.85 7.64
N LEU A 314 3.12 -25.05 6.69
CA LEU A 314 2.61 -25.52 5.42
C LEU A 314 3.71 -25.88 4.41
N GLY A 315 4.98 -25.54 4.71
CA GLY A 315 6.12 -25.83 3.84
C GLY A 315 6.12 -25.02 2.53
N ILE A 316 5.52 -23.83 2.54
CA ILE A 316 5.36 -22.97 1.35
C ILE A 316 6.13 -21.66 1.44
N ALA A 317 6.84 -21.41 2.55
CA ALA A 317 7.57 -20.16 2.77
C ALA A 317 8.58 -19.83 1.64
N ASP A 318 9.30 -20.82 1.13
CA ASP A 318 10.30 -20.63 0.06
C ASP A 318 9.70 -20.16 -1.28
N ASN A 319 8.42 -20.45 -1.53
CA ASN A 319 7.69 -20.02 -2.74
C ASN A 319 6.70 -18.87 -2.44
N THR A 320 6.84 -18.16 -1.32
CA THR A 320 5.90 -17.09 -0.94
C THR A 320 6.63 -15.75 -0.85
N ILE A 321 6.12 -14.76 -1.59
CA ILE A 321 6.49 -13.36 -1.43
C ILE A 321 5.71 -12.82 -0.23
N VAL A 322 6.42 -12.32 0.78
CA VAL A 322 5.83 -11.65 1.95
C VAL A 322 6.19 -10.18 1.91
N ILE A 323 5.17 -9.32 2.00
CA ILE A 323 5.33 -7.87 2.09
C ILE A 323 4.74 -7.39 3.41
N TYR A 324 5.49 -6.58 4.15
CA TYR A 324 4.97 -5.80 5.27
C TYR A 324 5.00 -4.32 4.92
N THR A 325 3.90 -3.59 5.16
CA THR A 325 3.81 -2.13 5.06
C THR A 325 2.65 -1.61 5.93
N THR A 326 2.45 -0.30 5.99
CA THR A 326 1.18 0.33 6.41
C THR A 326 0.64 1.18 5.25
N ASP A 327 -0.59 1.68 5.36
CA ASP A 327 -1.28 2.52 4.35
C ASP A 327 -0.82 3.99 4.32
N ASN A 328 -0.60 4.61 5.48
CA ASN A 328 -0.12 5.99 5.61
C ASN A 328 0.87 6.17 6.77
N GLY A 329 1.43 7.38 6.91
CA GLY A 329 2.25 7.74 8.06
C GLY A 329 1.47 7.71 9.39
N ALA A 330 2.17 7.82 10.52
CA ALA A 330 1.53 7.73 11.83
C ALA A 330 0.46 8.81 12.03
N GLU A 331 -0.62 8.42 12.71
CA GLU A 331 -1.57 9.36 13.29
C GLU A 331 -1.00 9.89 14.60
N VAL A 332 -0.47 11.11 14.59
CA VAL A 332 0.30 11.66 15.72
C VAL A 332 -0.59 12.48 16.67
N PHE A 333 -1.64 13.13 16.15
CA PHE A 333 -2.52 13.96 16.98
C PHE A 333 -3.21 13.19 18.11
N SER A 334 -3.39 11.88 17.94
CA SER A 334 -4.11 11.02 18.86
C SER A 334 -3.22 10.40 19.94
N TRP A 335 -1.94 10.77 20.02
CA TRP A 335 -1.07 10.33 21.12
C TRP A 335 -1.72 10.57 22.51
N PRO A 336 -1.71 9.59 23.44
CA PRO A 336 -0.92 8.34 23.42
C PRO A 336 -1.60 7.15 22.73
N ASP A 337 -2.78 7.32 22.14
CA ASP A 337 -3.45 6.26 21.38
C ASP A 337 -2.79 6.06 20.01
N GLY A 338 -2.46 7.17 19.33
CA GLY A 338 -1.64 7.20 18.13
C GLY A 338 -0.12 7.18 18.40
N ALA A 339 0.64 7.03 17.32
CA ALA A 339 2.10 6.89 17.37
C ALA A 339 2.83 8.23 17.53
N THR A 340 4.15 8.16 17.70
CA THR A 340 5.04 9.33 17.51
C THR A 340 6.15 8.97 16.53
N ILE A 341 6.56 9.94 15.71
CA ILE A 341 7.56 9.80 14.65
C ILE A 341 8.48 11.03 14.61
N PRO A 342 9.73 10.90 14.14
CA PRO A 342 10.67 12.02 14.03
C PRO A 342 10.45 12.90 12.78
N PHE A 343 9.73 12.38 11.79
CA PHE A 343 9.39 13.12 10.58
C PHE A 343 8.44 14.28 10.89
N ARG A 344 8.48 15.32 10.05
CA ARG A 344 7.60 16.47 10.20
C ARG A 344 6.16 16.05 9.93
N SER A 345 5.27 16.52 10.79
CA SER A 345 3.82 16.31 10.70
C SER A 345 3.43 14.83 10.69
N GLU A 346 2.26 14.52 10.18
CA GLU A 346 1.58 13.25 10.39
C GLU A 346 0.62 12.89 9.24
N LYS A 347 -0.20 11.85 9.44
CA LYS A 347 -1.37 11.48 8.61
C LYS A 347 -2.17 12.71 8.15
N ASN A 348 -2.69 12.63 6.93
CA ASN A 348 -3.41 13.68 6.20
C ASN A 348 -2.58 14.90 5.75
N SER A 349 -1.28 14.93 6.04
CA SER A 349 -0.36 15.99 5.56
C SER A 349 0.57 15.51 4.44
N THR A 350 1.09 16.45 3.64
CA THR A 350 2.07 16.16 2.56
C THR A 350 3.54 16.29 2.98
N TRP A 351 3.78 16.37 4.29
CA TRP A 351 5.11 16.25 4.87
C TRP A 351 5.54 14.77 4.92
N GLU A 352 6.82 14.50 5.17
CA GLU A 352 7.33 13.11 5.23
C GLU A 352 6.60 12.26 6.26
N GLY A 353 6.14 12.86 7.36
CA GLY A 353 5.44 12.14 8.42
C GLY A 353 4.06 11.60 8.02
N GLY A 354 3.45 12.12 6.95
CA GLY A 354 2.18 11.59 6.42
C GLY A 354 2.34 10.52 5.34
N PHE A 355 3.51 10.44 4.70
CA PHE A 355 3.71 9.64 3.47
C PHE A 355 4.78 8.56 3.59
N ARG A 356 5.82 8.76 4.41
CA ARG A 356 6.91 7.79 4.52
C ARG A 356 6.51 6.70 5.51
N VAL A 357 6.45 5.47 5.04
CA VAL A 357 5.92 4.31 5.77
C VAL A 357 7.00 3.24 5.98
N PRO A 358 6.92 2.42 7.04
CA PRO A 358 7.73 1.20 7.14
C PRO A 358 7.37 0.25 5.99
N ALA A 359 8.38 -0.39 5.40
CA ALA A 359 8.16 -1.43 4.40
C ALA A 359 9.30 -2.45 4.35
N MET A 360 8.94 -3.72 4.25
CA MET A 360 9.85 -4.85 4.11
C MET A 360 9.31 -5.84 3.08
N ILE A 361 10.19 -6.48 2.32
CA ILE A 361 9.83 -7.55 1.38
C ILE A 361 10.77 -8.74 1.56
N LYS A 362 10.20 -9.93 1.69
CA LYS A 362 10.91 -11.21 1.76
C LYS A 362 10.49 -12.10 0.60
N TRP A 363 11.46 -12.60 -0.16
CA TRP A 363 11.26 -13.65 -1.16
C TRP A 363 12.50 -14.56 -1.21
N PRO A 364 12.50 -15.69 -0.47
CA PRO A 364 13.67 -16.55 -0.35
C PRO A 364 14.19 -17.04 -1.71
N GLY A 365 15.50 -16.99 -1.91
CA GLY A 365 16.14 -17.39 -3.17
C GLY A 365 16.06 -16.35 -4.31
N HIS A 366 15.26 -15.29 -4.15
CA HIS A 366 15.08 -14.24 -5.16
C HIS A 366 15.57 -12.86 -4.68
N ILE A 367 15.32 -12.51 -3.42
CA ILE A 367 15.79 -11.27 -2.79
C ILE A 367 16.84 -11.66 -1.74
N PRO A 368 18.04 -11.04 -1.74
CA PRO A 368 19.04 -11.28 -0.71
C PRO A 368 18.56 -10.85 0.67
N SER A 369 18.88 -11.64 1.68
CA SER A 369 18.54 -11.34 3.08
C SER A 369 19.41 -10.22 3.68
N GLY A 370 18.83 -9.43 4.58
CA GLY A 370 19.52 -8.41 5.36
C GLY A 370 19.95 -7.18 4.55
N VAL A 371 19.27 -6.90 3.43
CA VAL A 371 19.58 -5.74 2.58
C VAL A 371 18.76 -4.53 3.01
N VAL A 372 19.37 -3.35 2.94
CA VAL A 372 18.67 -2.08 3.13
C VAL A 372 18.73 -1.30 1.82
N SER A 373 17.57 -0.91 1.31
CA SER A 373 17.45 0.00 0.17
C SER A 373 17.10 1.40 0.63
N HIS A 374 17.75 2.37 -0.01
CA HIS A 374 17.49 3.80 0.17
C HIS A 374 16.77 4.40 -1.03
N ASP A 375 16.46 3.61 -2.05
CA ASP A 375 15.85 4.12 -3.28
C ASP A 375 14.36 4.46 -3.06
N ILE A 376 13.84 5.33 -3.92
CA ILE A 376 12.45 5.78 -3.83
C ILE A 376 11.56 4.64 -4.33
N ILE A 377 10.67 4.15 -3.48
CA ILE A 377 9.64 3.17 -3.83
C ILE A 377 8.30 3.64 -3.27
N SER A 378 7.21 3.30 -3.93
CA SER A 378 5.85 3.64 -3.52
C SER A 378 4.94 2.42 -3.49
N HIS A 379 3.83 2.48 -2.75
CA HIS A 379 2.71 1.55 -2.88
C HIS A 379 2.29 1.35 -4.35
N GLN A 380 2.33 2.41 -5.16
CA GLN A 380 1.97 2.35 -6.57
C GLN A 380 2.81 1.33 -7.34
N ASP A 381 4.05 1.09 -6.92
CA ASP A 381 5.00 0.18 -7.57
C ASP A 381 4.68 -1.30 -7.34
N MET A 382 3.85 -1.63 -6.34
CA MET A 382 3.61 -3.01 -5.93
C MET A 382 2.84 -3.79 -6.98
N LEU A 383 1.81 -3.20 -7.60
CA LEU A 383 1.07 -3.87 -8.68
C LEU A 383 1.97 -4.28 -9.86
N PRO A 384 2.70 -3.38 -10.54
CA PRO A 384 3.53 -3.78 -11.67
C PRO A 384 4.69 -4.71 -11.26
N THR A 385 5.23 -4.56 -10.05
CA THR A 385 6.30 -5.44 -9.54
C THR A 385 5.79 -6.87 -9.29
N LEU A 386 4.62 -7.02 -8.69
CA LEU A 386 4.02 -8.34 -8.42
C LEU A 386 3.51 -9.00 -9.70
N MET A 387 2.98 -8.23 -10.65
CA MET A 387 2.63 -8.76 -11.97
C MET A 387 3.84 -9.30 -12.72
N ALA A 388 4.99 -8.61 -12.62
CA ALA A 388 6.24 -9.11 -13.18
C ALA A 388 6.70 -10.41 -12.52
N ALA A 389 6.52 -10.54 -11.19
CA ALA A 389 6.90 -11.75 -10.45
C ALA A 389 6.10 -13.00 -10.88
N VAL A 390 4.93 -12.79 -11.49
CA VAL A 390 4.07 -13.87 -12.00
C VAL A 390 4.14 -14.04 -13.53
N GLY A 391 5.08 -13.33 -14.17
CA GLY A 391 5.40 -13.46 -15.60
C GLY A 391 4.75 -12.44 -16.52
N VAL A 392 4.25 -11.31 -16.00
CA VAL A 392 3.69 -10.20 -16.80
C VAL A 392 4.48 -8.92 -16.50
N ASP A 393 5.60 -8.72 -17.19
CA ASP A 393 6.60 -7.68 -16.90
C ASP A 393 6.29 -6.29 -17.48
N ASP A 394 5.38 -6.22 -18.44
CA ASP A 394 4.98 -5.02 -19.20
C ASP A 394 3.50 -4.61 -18.95
N ILE A 395 2.95 -4.97 -17.78
CA ILE A 395 1.53 -4.70 -17.46
C ILE A 395 1.17 -3.20 -17.55
N LYS A 396 2.12 -2.31 -17.24
CA LYS A 396 1.94 -0.85 -17.36
C LYS A 396 1.65 -0.46 -18.80
N GLU A 397 2.47 -0.91 -19.73
CA GLU A 397 2.35 -0.64 -21.16
C GLU A 397 1.07 -1.29 -21.74
N GLN A 398 0.73 -2.49 -21.30
CA GLN A 398 -0.49 -3.18 -21.72
C GLN A 398 -1.75 -2.44 -21.28
N LEU A 399 -1.82 -1.98 -20.01
CA LEU A 399 -2.99 -1.26 -19.48
C LEU A 399 -3.21 0.10 -20.17
N LEU A 400 -2.16 0.77 -20.66
CA LEU A 400 -2.30 2.02 -21.41
C LEU A 400 -3.00 1.83 -22.77
N THR A 401 -2.90 0.65 -23.37
CA THR A 401 -3.40 0.38 -24.72
C THR A 401 -4.61 -0.57 -24.76
N GLY A 402 -4.94 -1.19 -23.63
CA GLY A 402 -6.03 -2.14 -23.47
C GLY A 402 -5.50 -3.52 -23.10
N TYR A 403 -5.70 -3.92 -21.84
CA TYR A 403 -5.36 -5.25 -21.33
C TYR A 403 -6.61 -6.02 -20.96
N THR A 404 -6.75 -7.26 -21.45
CA THR A 404 -7.88 -8.13 -21.10
C THR A 404 -7.49 -9.05 -19.95
N ALA A 405 -8.10 -8.85 -18.78
CA ALA A 405 -7.98 -9.73 -17.63
C ALA A 405 -9.32 -10.48 -17.46
N GLY A 406 -9.32 -11.78 -17.75
CA GLY A 406 -10.54 -12.58 -17.77
C GLY A 406 -11.48 -12.10 -18.89
N ASP A 407 -12.68 -11.66 -18.51
CA ASP A 407 -13.70 -11.16 -19.44
C ASP A 407 -13.72 -9.62 -19.56
N THR A 408 -12.92 -8.91 -18.76
CA THR A 408 -12.89 -7.44 -18.71
C THR A 408 -11.66 -6.90 -19.43
N THR A 409 -11.83 -5.84 -20.22
CA THR A 409 -10.72 -5.10 -20.82
C THR A 409 -10.55 -3.76 -20.13
N TYR A 410 -9.39 -3.56 -19.52
CA TYR A 410 -9.02 -2.35 -18.80
C TYR A 410 -8.15 -1.45 -19.68
N ASN A 411 -8.43 -0.16 -19.61
CA ASN A 411 -7.64 0.88 -20.26
C ASN A 411 -7.42 2.02 -19.26
N VAL A 412 -6.31 1.94 -18.54
CA VAL A 412 -5.99 2.83 -17.40
C VAL A 412 -4.51 3.18 -17.41
N HIS A 413 -4.16 4.23 -16.68
CA HIS A 413 -2.79 4.63 -16.47
C HIS A 413 -2.36 4.27 -15.05
N ILE A 414 -1.58 3.20 -14.88
CA ILE A 414 -0.90 2.95 -13.61
C ILE A 414 0.36 3.81 -13.50
N ASP A 415 0.61 4.35 -12.32
CA ASP A 415 1.74 5.27 -12.06
C ASP A 415 2.97 4.54 -11.50
N GLY A 416 2.77 3.33 -10.97
CA GLY A 416 3.83 2.47 -10.49
C GLY A 416 4.87 2.07 -11.54
N TYR A 417 6.02 1.63 -11.07
CA TYR A 417 7.12 1.08 -11.85
C TYR A 417 7.39 -0.37 -11.44
N ASN A 418 7.86 -1.18 -12.39
CA ASN A 418 8.28 -2.55 -12.12
C ASN A 418 9.67 -2.58 -11.46
N PHE A 419 9.73 -2.90 -10.17
CA PHE A 419 10.98 -3.01 -9.40
C PHE A 419 11.58 -4.42 -9.39
N LEU A 420 10.94 -5.43 -9.99
CA LEU A 420 11.43 -6.81 -9.92
C LEU A 420 12.87 -6.97 -10.44
N PRO A 421 13.28 -6.35 -11.57
CA PRO A 421 14.67 -6.44 -12.02
C PRO A 421 15.67 -5.86 -11.02
N TYR A 422 15.31 -4.76 -10.35
CA TYR A 422 16.12 -4.18 -9.29
C TYR A 422 16.21 -5.14 -8.09
N LEU A 423 15.06 -5.54 -7.52
CA LEU A 423 15.00 -6.35 -6.31
C LEU A 423 15.77 -7.67 -6.43
N THR A 424 15.67 -8.34 -7.58
CA THR A 424 16.33 -9.64 -7.83
C THR A 424 17.79 -9.52 -8.26
N SER A 425 18.24 -8.32 -8.63
CA SER A 425 19.66 -8.06 -8.93
C SER A 425 20.51 -7.78 -7.68
N LEU A 426 19.85 -7.45 -6.56
CA LEU A 426 20.53 -7.10 -5.33
C LEU A 426 21.41 -8.27 -4.84
N GLY A 427 22.64 -7.96 -4.44
CA GLY A 427 23.61 -8.97 -3.98
C GLY A 427 24.22 -9.85 -5.08
N GLY A 428 23.80 -9.71 -6.34
CA GLY A 428 24.38 -10.39 -7.50
C GLY A 428 25.55 -9.62 -8.15
N PRO A 429 26.26 -10.24 -9.12
CA PRO A 429 27.31 -9.55 -9.92
C PRO A 429 26.74 -8.43 -10.80
N ASP A 430 25.42 -8.43 -11.03
CA ASP A 430 24.66 -7.43 -11.80
C ASP A 430 24.02 -6.35 -10.90
N SER A 431 24.61 -6.06 -9.74
CA SER A 431 24.15 -5.01 -8.79
C SER A 431 24.18 -3.57 -9.34
N GLU A 432 24.22 -3.40 -10.66
CA GLU A 432 24.21 -2.14 -11.40
C GLU A 432 22.83 -1.82 -12.02
N VAL A 433 21.80 -2.65 -11.79
CA VAL A 433 20.43 -2.33 -12.25
C VAL A 433 19.95 -1.07 -11.52
N ALA A 434 19.80 0.01 -12.28
CA ALA A 434 19.26 1.26 -11.76
C ALA A 434 17.78 1.10 -11.37
N THR A 435 17.34 1.86 -10.37
CA THR A 435 15.93 1.92 -10.02
C THR A 435 15.14 2.62 -11.13
N PRO A 436 13.89 2.19 -11.38
CA PRO A 436 13.06 2.80 -12.43
C PRO A 436 12.44 4.13 -12.02
N ARG A 437 12.49 4.50 -10.73
CA ARG A 437 11.86 5.69 -10.16
C ARG A 437 12.92 6.71 -9.75
N GLU A 438 12.77 7.94 -10.23
CA GLU A 438 13.55 9.11 -9.77
C GLU A 438 12.65 10.11 -9.00
N GLU A 439 11.33 9.96 -9.12
CA GLU A 439 10.35 10.95 -8.64
C GLU A 439 9.16 10.36 -7.86
N PHE A 440 8.56 11.19 -7.02
CA PHE A 440 7.35 10.89 -6.27
C PHE A 440 6.49 12.16 -6.08
N PHE A 441 5.18 12.05 -6.24
CA PHE A 441 4.24 13.17 -6.13
C PHE A 441 3.42 13.04 -4.84
N TYR A 442 3.41 14.08 -4.01
CA TYR A 442 2.62 14.12 -2.78
C TYR A 442 1.27 14.75 -3.09
N LEU A 443 0.20 13.98 -2.99
CA LEU A 443 -1.16 14.47 -3.19
C LEU A 443 -1.81 14.90 -1.89
N THR A 444 -2.63 15.95 -1.94
CA THR A 444 -3.54 16.27 -0.84
C THR A 444 -4.73 15.32 -0.82
N ASP A 445 -5.47 15.30 0.28
CA ASP A 445 -6.79 14.65 0.40
C ASP A 445 -7.86 15.19 -0.57
N GLY A 446 -7.59 16.34 -1.20
CA GLY A 446 -8.38 16.92 -2.30
C GLY A 446 -7.95 16.43 -3.69
N GLY A 447 -6.95 15.56 -3.79
CA GLY A 447 -6.48 14.96 -5.05
C GLY A 447 -5.59 15.84 -5.91
N PHE A 448 -4.99 16.90 -5.36
CA PHE A 448 -4.07 17.77 -6.08
C PHE A 448 -2.62 17.62 -5.57
N PRO A 449 -1.62 17.70 -6.45
CA PRO A 449 -0.21 17.62 -6.04
C PRO A 449 0.22 18.86 -5.25
N SER A 450 0.65 18.64 -4.01
CA SER A 450 1.19 19.65 -3.10
C SER A 450 2.71 19.72 -3.13
N ALA A 451 3.38 18.59 -3.36
CA ALA A 451 4.83 18.52 -3.46
C ALA A 451 5.32 17.51 -4.50
N LEU A 452 6.57 17.66 -4.92
CA LEU A 452 7.32 16.70 -5.74
C LEU A 452 8.60 16.34 -5.01
N ARG A 453 8.90 15.05 -4.87
CA ARG A 453 10.26 14.55 -4.64
C ARG A 453 10.87 14.18 -5.98
N PHE A 454 12.09 14.65 -6.23
CA PHE A 454 12.96 14.21 -7.30
C PHE A 454 14.32 13.90 -6.68
N GLU A 455 14.72 12.63 -6.69
CA GLU A 455 15.92 12.14 -6.01
C GLU A 455 15.93 12.59 -4.54
N ASP A 456 17.01 13.22 -4.10
CA ASP A 456 17.15 13.76 -2.75
C ASP A 456 16.31 15.04 -2.50
N TRP A 457 15.67 15.62 -3.52
CA TRP A 457 15.08 16.95 -3.43
C TRP A 457 13.56 16.90 -3.34
N LYS A 458 12.99 17.51 -2.30
CA LYS A 458 11.56 17.75 -2.19
C LYS A 458 11.26 19.22 -2.45
N LEU A 459 10.30 19.49 -3.33
CA LEU A 459 9.78 20.81 -3.63
C LEU A 459 8.32 20.90 -3.21
N VAL A 460 8.02 21.80 -2.28
CA VAL A 460 6.66 21.98 -1.73
C VAL A 460 6.03 23.22 -2.35
N PHE A 461 4.94 23.04 -3.10
CA PHE A 461 4.22 24.10 -3.83
C PHE A 461 3.03 24.65 -3.04
N SER A 462 2.39 23.81 -2.23
CA SER A 462 1.38 24.20 -1.25
C SER A 462 1.69 23.52 0.07
N GLU A 463 1.58 24.23 1.18
CA GLU A 463 1.98 23.72 2.50
C GLU A 463 0.78 23.51 3.43
N MET A 464 0.74 22.37 4.10
CA MET A 464 -0.08 22.18 5.29
C MET A 464 0.62 22.89 6.46
N GLN A 465 -0.01 23.96 6.98
CA GLN A 465 0.48 24.70 8.14
C GLN A 465 -0.16 24.25 9.45
N GLY A 466 -1.33 23.59 9.39
CA GLY A 466 -1.97 22.98 10.56
C GLY A 466 -1.06 21.92 11.18
N GLU A 467 -1.15 21.77 12.49
CA GLU A 467 -0.39 20.79 13.27
C GLU A 467 -1.35 19.95 14.12
N GLY A 468 -1.00 18.68 14.35
CA GLY A 468 -1.88 17.74 15.03
C GLY A 468 -3.23 17.66 14.32
N PHE A 469 -4.32 17.63 15.09
CA PHE A 469 -5.65 17.40 14.52
C PHE A 469 -6.12 18.52 13.56
N ASP A 470 -5.51 19.71 13.62
CA ASP A 470 -5.84 20.82 12.72
C ASP A 470 -5.52 20.49 11.24
N VAL A 471 -4.68 19.49 10.95
CA VAL A 471 -4.41 19.03 9.56
C VAL A 471 -5.67 18.54 8.83
N TRP A 472 -6.74 18.22 9.55
CA TRP A 472 -8.02 17.80 8.98
C TRP A 472 -8.97 18.96 8.68
N PHE A 473 -8.70 20.15 9.23
CA PHE A 473 -9.58 21.32 9.12
C PHE A 473 -8.93 22.48 8.37
N ASP A 474 -7.63 22.67 8.54
CA ASP A 474 -6.91 23.78 7.93
C ASP A 474 -6.68 23.54 6.43
N PRO A 475 -6.88 24.55 5.58
CA PRO A 475 -6.61 24.43 4.17
C PRO A 475 -5.10 24.47 3.89
N TYR A 476 -4.69 23.83 2.80
CA TYR A 476 -3.36 24.01 2.26
C TYR A 476 -3.13 25.46 1.81
N VAL A 477 -1.97 26.02 2.17
CA VAL A 477 -1.56 27.37 1.77
C VAL A 477 -0.74 27.28 0.48
N ASN A 478 -1.28 27.85 -0.60
CA ASN A 478 -0.56 27.93 -1.88
C ASN A 478 0.60 28.92 -1.82
N LEU A 479 1.80 28.46 -2.14
CA LEU A 479 3.01 29.28 -2.10
C LEU A 479 3.23 30.02 -3.42
N ARG A 480 3.82 31.22 -3.33
CA ARG A 480 4.24 31.98 -4.53
C ARG A 480 5.47 31.40 -5.21
N GLY A 481 6.30 30.69 -4.47
CA GLY A 481 7.45 29.94 -4.95
C GLY A 481 7.68 28.78 -3.99
N PRO A 482 8.10 27.61 -4.50
CA PRO A 482 8.13 26.42 -3.67
C PRO A 482 9.23 26.48 -2.61
N ARG A 483 9.01 25.80 -1.48
CA ARG A 483 10.10 25.44 -0.57
C ARG A 483 10.94 24.37 -1.24
N ILE A 484 12.25 24.37 -0.96
CA ILE A 484 13.17 23.32 -1.40
C ILE A 484 13.74 22.65 -0.15
N ILE A 485 13.71 21.33 -0.12
CA ILE A 485 14.25 20.51 0.97
C ILE A 485 15.15 19.46 0.33
N ASN A 486 16.26 19.13 0.99
CA ASN A 486 17.07 17.98 0.61
C ASN A 486 16.89 16.89 1.67
N LEU A 487 16.14 15.84 1.36
CA LEU A 487 15.70 14.81 2.31
C LEU A 487 16.85 13.92 2.83
N ARG A 488 18.03 13.93 2.19
CA ARG A 488 19.21 13.25 2.76
C ARG A 488 19.94 14.08 3.79
N ARG A 489 19.89 15.41 3.67
CA ARG A 489 20.56 16.35 4.58
C ARG A 489 19.63 16.86 5.68
N ASP A 490 18.33 16.84 5.42
CA ASP A 490 17.25 17.28 6.29
C ASP A 490 16.04 16.32 6.15
N PRO A 491 16.19 15.04 6.55
CA PRO A 491 15.12 14.04 6.42
C PRO A 491 13.86 14.39 7.21
N PHE A 492 13.99 15.22 8.24
CA PHE A 492 12.90 15.64 9.12
C PHE A 492 12.34 17.03 8.78
N GLU A 493 12.75 17.60 7.64
CA GLU A 493 12.19 18.83 7.06
C GLU A 493 12.22 20.06 7.99
N LYS A 494 13.28 20.17 8.79
CA LYS A 494 13.42 21.17 9.86
C LYS A 494 14.05 22.48 9.38
N ALA A 495 14.86 22.43 8.34
CA ALA A 495 15.67 23.57 7.91
C ALA A 495 14.81 24.80 7.57
N THR A 496 13.58 24.62 7.10
CA THR A 496 12.67 25.71 6.73
C THR A 496 12.29 26.64 7.88
N TYR A 497 12.37 26.16 9.13
CA TYR A 497 11.96 26.93 10.32
C TYR A 497 13.02 26.98 11.43
N GLU A 498 14.02 26.09 11.43
CA GLU A 498 15.10 26.10 12.43
C GLU A 498 16.39 26.80 11.94
N SER A 499 16.66 26.81 10.63
CA SER A 499 17.95 27.26 10.11
C SER A 499 18.00 28.76 9.86
N SER A 500 19.07 29.41 10.33
CA SER A 500 19.37 30.82 10.04
C SER A 500 19.94 31.07 8.63
N TYR A 501 20.26 30.02 7.87
CA TYR A 501 20.87 30.11 6.54
C TYR A 501 19.98 29.52 5.43
N TYR A 502 18.76 29.08 5.74
CA TYR A 502 17.89 28.41 4.79
C TYR A 502 17.60 29.27 3.55
N ASP A 503 17.30 30.55 3.71
CA ASP A 503 16.91 31.41 2.59
C ASP A 503 18.07 31.64 1.60
N ASP A 504 19.30 31.89 2.09
CA ASP A 504 20.49 31.96 1.23
C ASP A 504 20.73 30.63 0.50
N TRP A 505 20.56 29.52 1.24
CA TRP A 505 20.70 28.19 0.67
C TRP A 505 19.66 27.94 -0.44
N LEU A 506 18.38 28.26 -0.21
CA LEU A 506 17.27 28.09 -1.16
C LEU A 506 17.48 28.93 -2.42
N ILE A 507 17.85 30.21 -2.29
CA ILE A 507 18.05 31.11 -3.43
C ILE A 507 19.11 30.54 -4.39
N ARG A 508 20.19 29.99 -3.84
CA ARG A 508 21.28 29.37 -4.60
C ARG A 508 20.89 28.05 -5.28
N ARG A 509 19.74 27.45 -4.93
CA ARG A 509 19.17 26.22 -5.53
C ARG A 509 17.88 26.46 -6.31
N SER A 510 17.52 27.72 -6.56
CA SER A 510 16.34 28.08 -7.35
C SER A 510 16.32 27.47 -8.77
N PHE A 511 17.48 27.02 -9.28
CA PHE A 511 17.57 26.27 -10.53
C PHE A 511 16.78 24.94 -10.53
N LEU A 512 16.40 24.39 -9.37
CA LEU A 512 15.56 23.20 -9.26
C LEU A 512 14.08 23.46 -9.58
N ILE A 513 13.63 24.72 -9.46
CA ILE A 513 12.20 25.06 -9.58
C ILE A 513 11.67 24.81 -10.99
N GLY A 514 12.42 25.22 -12.03
CA GLY A 514 12.01 25.04 -13.42
C GLY A 514 11.80 23.57 -13.80
N PRO A 515 12.80 22.69 -13.59
CA PRO A 515 12.64 21.25 -13.80
C PRO A 515 11.48 20.64 -13.02
N ALA A 516 11.32 20.99 -11.74
CA ALA A 516 10.22 20.47 -10.92
C ALA A 516 8.83 20.81 -11.47
N ILE A 517 8.64 22.05 -11.95
CA ILE A 517 7.41 22.44 -12.66
C ILE A 517 7.24 21.63 -13.96
N GLY A 518 8.33 21.30 -14.64
CA GLY A 518 8.33 20.43 -15.81
C GLY A 518 7.82 19.01 -15.51
N TYR A 519 8.36 18.37 -14.46
CA TYR A 519 7.89 17.04 -13.99
C TYR A 519 6.41 17.08 -13.59
N LEU A 520 6.03 18.10 -12.81
CA LEU A 520 4.62 18.29 -12.43
C LEU A 520 3.71 18.48 -13.64
N GLY A 521 4.15 19.26 -14.62
CA GLY A 521 3.42 19.45 -15.88
C GLY A 521 3.25 18.16 -16.67
N GLN A 522 4.29 17.31 -16.74
CA GLN A 522 4.20 15.99 -17.39
C GLN A 522 3.21 15.08 -16.68
N PHE A 523 3.27 15.00 -15.35
CA PHE A 523 2.32 14.24 -14.55
C PHE A 523 0.88 14.72 -14.80
N LEU A 524 0.62 16.02 -14.69
CA LEU A 524 -0.71 16.60 -14.93
C LEU A 524 -1.21 16.40 -16.37
N GLU A 525 -0.31 16.39 -17.37
CA GLU A 525 -0.68 16.14 -18.77
C GLU A 525 -1.26 14.73 -18.96
N THR A 526 -0.79 13.74 -18.19
CA THR A 526 -1.31 12.36 -18.29
C THR A 526 -2.80 12.27 -17.98
N PHE A 527 -3.32 13.15 -17.10
CA PHE A 527 -4.75 13.19 -16.74
C PHE A 527 -5.64 13.69 -17.89
N LYS A 528 -5.09 14.30 -18.93
CA LYS A 528 -5.88 14.64 -20.13
C LYS A 528 -6.19 13.42 -20.97
N ALA A 529 -5.26 12.46 -21.02
CA ALA A 529 -5.44 11.20 -21.74
C ALA A 529 -6.21 10.18 -20.89
N TYR A 530 -5.95 10.17 -19.58
CA TYR A 530 -6.54 9.25 -18.60
C TYR A 530 -7.13 10.07 -17.44
N PRO A 531 -8.32 10.66 -17.62
CA PRO A 531 -8.94 11.52 -16.62
C PRO A 531 -9.28 10.75 -15.33
N PRO A 532 -9.40 11.46 -14.19
CA PRO A 532 -9.89 10.85 -12.96
C PRO A 532 -11.24 10.18 -13.18
N ARG A 533 -11.39 8.98 -12.61
CA ARG A 533 -12.61 8.19 -12.64
C ARG A 533 -13.77 8.91 -11.99
N GLN A 534 -13.47 9.57 -10.88
CA GLN A 534 -14.37 10.38 -10.09
C GLN A 534 -13.59 11.49 -9.41
N LEU A 535 -14.29 12.52 -8.95
CA LEU A 535 -13.70 13.53 -8.09
C LEU A 535 -13.68 13.02 -6.64
N PRO A 536 -12.69 13.44 -5.83
CA PRO A 536 -12.71 13.14 -4.39
C PRO A 536 -13.97 13.64 -3.70
N GLY A 537 -14.34 12.93 -2.63
CA GLY A 537 -15.34 13.39 -1.67
C GLY A 537 -14.94 14.72 -1.01
N SER A 538 -15.88 15.37 -0.34
CA SER A 538 -15.64 16.64 0.37
C SER A 538 -16.43 16.68 1.68
N PHE A 539 -15.77 17.07 2.77
CA PHE A 539 -16.45 17.42 4.02
C PHE A 539 -17.02 18.84 4.00
N GLY A 540 -16.46 19.71 3.15
CA GLY A 540 -16.95 21.06 2.95
C GLY A 540 -18.13 21.09 1.97
N ILE A 541 -18.96 22.11 2.10
CA ILE A 541 -20.13 22.32 1.23
C ILE A 541 -19.80 23.08 -0.05
N ASP A 542 -18.57 23.61 -0.20
CA ASP A 542 -18.21 24.52 -1.30
C ASP A 542 -18.41 23.87 -2.67
N LYS A 543 -18.06 22.58 -2.81
CA LYS A 543 -18.29 21.82 -4.04
C LYS A 543 -19.79 21.68 -4.32
N MET A 544 -20.57 21.25 -3.33
CA MET A 544 -22.03 21.12 -3.47
C MET A 544 -22.70 22.46 -3.84
N VAL A 545 -22.22 23.57 -3.26
CA VAL A 545 -22.69 24.90 -3.59
C VAL A 545 -22.25 25.29 -4.99
N SER A 546 -21.00 25.04 -5.38
CA SER A 546 -20.48 25.32 -6.71
C SER A 546 -21.25 24.57 -7.79
N ASP A 547 -21.47 23.26 -7.60
CA ASP A 547 -22.19 22.40 -8.53
C ASP A 547 -23.64 22.89 -8.68
N LEU A 548 -24.32 23.20 -7.56
CA LEU A 548 -25.65 23.80 -7.58
C LEU A 548 -25.67 25.15 -8.32
N MET A 549 -24.68 26.01 -8.09
CA MET A 549 -24.62 27.31 -8.74
C MET A 549 -24.37 27.16 -10.25
N GLU A 550 -23.53 26.21 -10.68
CA GLU A 550 -23.30 25.89 -12.10
C GLU A 550 -24.58 25.33 -12.76
N GLU A 551 -25.29 24.41 -12.09
CA GLU A 551 -26.59 23.92 -12.55
C GLU A 551 -27.64 25.04 -12.67
N LEU A 552 -27.64 26.00 -11.74
CA LEU A 552 -28.55 27.15 -11.76
C LEU A 552 -28.16 28.21 -12.81
N GLU A 553 -26.87 28.35 -13.15
CA GLU A 553 -26.37 29.23 -14.22
C GLU A 553 -26.55 28.62 -15.62
N HIS A 554 -26.55 27.29 -15.70
CA HIS A 554 -26.82 26.52 -16.91
C HIS A 554 -28.03 25.61 -16.72
N PRO A 555 -29.24 26.16 -16.44
CA PRO A 555 -30.41 25.32 -16.27
C PRO A 555 -30.60 24.53 -17.55
N ALA A 556 -30.53 23.20 -17.43
CA ALA A 556 -30.75 22.30 -18.55
C ALA A 556 -31.98 22.79 -19.31
N SER A 557 -31.82 23.09 -20.60
CA SER A 557 -32.91 23.54 -21.44
C SER A 557 -33.90 22.39 -21.58
N ASN A 558 -34.83 22.28 -20.63
CA ASN A 558 -35.93 21.33 -20.69
C ASN A 558 -36.85 21.75 -21.84
N ASN A 559 -36.73 21.04 -22.95
CA ASN A 559 -37.78 20.77 -23.93
C ASN A 559 -37.55 19.40 -24.57
#